data_AF-A0A367III1-F1
#
_entry.id   AF-A0A367III1-F1
#
_cell.length_a   1.000
_cell.length_b   1.000
_cell.length_c   1.000
_cell.angle_alpha   90.00
_cell.angle_beta   90.00
_cell.angle_gamma   90.00
#
_symmetry.space_group_name_H-M   'P 1'
#
loop_
_entity.id
_entity.type
_entity.pdbx_description
1 polymer ?
#
loop_
_entity_poly.entity_id
_entity_poly.type
_entity_poly.pdbx_seq_one_letter_code
_entity_poly.pdbx_strand_id
1 'polypeptide(L)'
;SVLKFVTSAYLYVKNPDYQEGPLTHSRTQIISNKSLARLAKDIDLYQYIISGVTPRRFWRPPNFQCTSDESKKAKQWLTYHSIANNTLADAMESALGAAFLSGSLNGVVRAIRQFDIPMGIKTWTDIHAIYQLSPKSTLISWQIDLEALMHRSASNGTYERLEFLGDALLDYYVTTYIYQGHPTATPSILHSLRKSSVNHHILSVICLKMKLHKHIVYSAGSIAAAVMKFEYDHQRVVDSGEDVDEYWLALDPPKMLSDVVESLLGAMLVD
;
A
#
# COMPACT_ATOMS: atom_id res chain seq x y z
N SER A 1 0.77 1.03 4.33
CA SER A 1 1.08 1.78 3.10
C SER A 1 2.56 1.68 2.70
N VAL A 2 3.53 2.04 3.56
CA VAL A 2 4.97 1.97 3.19
C VAL A 2 5.43 0.55 2.82
N LEU A 3 5.10 -0.47 3.62
CA LEU A 3 5.43 -1.87 3.30
C LEU A 3 4.79 -2.34 1.98
N LYS A 4 3.51 -1.97 1.75
CA LYS A 4 2.79 -2.24 0.49
C LYS A 4 3.54 -1.63 -0.69
N PHE A 5 3.97 -0.36 -0.58
CA PHE A 5 4.72 0.32 -1.63
C PHE A 5 6.06 -0.35 -1.93
N VAL A 6 6.91 -0.58 -0.92
CA VAL A 6 8.24 -1.20 -1.11
C VAL A 6 8.11 -2.60 -1.72
N THR A 7 7.13 -3.38 -1.25
CA THR A 7 6.86 -4.73 -1.79
C THR A 7 6.39 -4.67 -3.24
N SER A 8 5.46 -3.77 -3.57
CA SER A 8 4.95 -3.61 -4.94
C SER A 8 6.07 -3.19 -5.89
N ALA A 9 6.91 -2.20 -5.51
CA ALA A 9 8.05 -1.77 -6.30
C ALA A 9 9.05 -2.92 -6.53
N TYR A 10 9.40 -3.66 -5.47
CA TYR A 10 10.29 -4.83 -5.57
C TYR A 10 9.74 -5.91 -6.50
N LEU A 11 8.47 -6.28 -6.36
CA LEU A 11 7.84 -7.31 -7.18
C LEU A 11 7.67 -6.89 -8.63
N TYR A 12 7.36 -5.61 -8.86
CA TYR A 12 7.27 -5.02 -10.18
C TYR A 12 8.59 -5.19 -10.92
N VAL A 13 9.72 -4.76 -10.33
CA VAL A 13 11.03 -4.85 -11.00
C VAL A 13 11.55 -6.29 -11.12
N LYS A 14 11.27 -7.15 -10.12
CA LYS A 14 11.75 -8.54 -10.11
C LYS A 14 11.06 -9.42 -11.14
N ASN A 15 9.78 -9.16 -11.43
CA ASN A 15 8.96 -10.00 -12.31
C ASN A 15 8.43 -9.16 -13.50
N PRO A 16 9.27 -8.88 -14.51
CA PRO A 16 8.89 -8.01 -15.64
C PRO A 16 7.74 -8.56 -16.48
N ASP A 17 7.57 -9.88 -16.51
CA ASP A 17 6.58 -10.59 -17.32
C ASP A 17 5.23 -10.78 -16.61
N TYR A 18 5.16 -10.46 -15.32
CA TYR A 18 3.93 -10.65 -14.55
C TYR A 18 2.95 -9.51 -14.77
N GLN A 19 1.69 -9.85 -14.98
CA GLN A 19 0.56 -8.91 -14.93
C GLN A 19 0.09 -8.68 -13.48
N GLU A 20 -0.91 -7.81 -13.30
CA GLU A 20 -1.43 -7.39 -11.99
C GLU A 20 -1.84 -8.57 -11.09
N GLY A 21 -2.55 -9.57 -11.62
CA GLY A 21 -2.99 -10.74 -10.85
C GLY A 21 -1.86 -11.50 -10.14
N PRO A 22 -0.87 -12.03 -10.87
CA PRO A 22 0.31 -12.67 -10.28
C PRO A 22 1.13 -11.77 -9.33
N LEU A 23 1.23 -10.46 -9.63
CA LEU A 23 1.91 -9.49 -8.76
C LEU A 23 1.15 -9.31 -7.43
N THR A 24 -0.16 -9.14 -7.47
CA THR A 24 -1.04 -9.02 -6.31
C THR A 24 -1.04 -10.30 -5.47
N HIS A 25 -1.00 -11.47 -6.11
CA HIS A 25 -0.84 -12.75 -5.41
C HIS A 25 0.49 -12.82 -4.66
N SER A 26 1.60 -12.53 -5.35
CA SER A 26 2.95 -12.54 -4.76
C SER A 26 3.07 -11.52 -3.61
N ARG A 27 2.50 -10.32 -3.78
CA ARG A 27 2.45 -9.29 -2.73
C ARG A 27 1.74 -9.83 -1.50
N THR A 28 0.54 -10.38 -1.66
CA THR A 28 -0.26 -10.96 -0.57
C THR A 28 0.50 -12.07 0.18
N GLN A 29 1.21 -12.94 -0.54
CA GLN A 29 2.01 -13.98 0.10
C GLN A 29 3.10 -13.42 1.02
N ILE A 30 3.73 -12.30 0.65
CA ILE A 30 4.78 -11.64 1.44
C ILE A 30 4.19 -10.86 2.62
N ILE A 31 3.18 -10.01 2.37
CA ILE A 31 2.73 -9.01 3.35
C ILE A 31 1.42 -9.35 4.08
N SER A 32 0.85 -10.55 3.89
CA SER A 32 -0.37 -10.92 4.63
C SER A 32 -0.14 -10.95 6.13
N ASN A 33 -1.17 -10.64 6.93
CA ASN A 33 -1.11 -10.75 8.39
C ASN A 33 -0.62 -12.12 8.86
N LYS A 34 -0.98 -13.19 8.14
CA LYS A 34 -0.52 -14.55 8.46
C LYS A 34 0.99 -14.71 8.25
N SER A 35 1.53 -14.17 7.16
CA SER A 35 2.97 -14.21 6.88
C SER A 35 3.75 -13.34 7.85
N LEU A 36 3.31 -12.11 8.09
CA LEU A 36 3.95 -11.20 9.04
C LEU A 36 3.92 -11.78 10.47
N ALA A 37 2.78 -12.29 10.93
CA ALA A 37 2.70 -12.90 12.26
C ALA A 37 3.58 -14.15 12.42
N ARG A 38 3.85 -14.88 11.31
CA ARG A 38 4.81 -15.99 11.33
C ARG A 38 6.24 -15.47 11.49
N LEU A 39 6.65 -14.53 10.64
CA LEU A 39 7.98 -13.90 10.71
C LEU A 39 8.23 -13.26 12.08
N ALA A 40 7.23 -12.58 12.65
CA ALA A 40 7.30 -12.02 14.00
C ALA A 40 7.60 -13.07 15.08
N LYS A 41 7.12 -14.31 14.92
CA LYS A 41 7.42 -15.41 15.84
C LYS A 41 8.81 -15.97 15.58
N ASP A 42 9.21 -16.09 14.33
CA ASP A 42 10.52 -16.63 13.94
C ASP A 42 11.67 -15.73 14.47
N ILE A 43 11.44 -14.42 14.59
CA ILE A 43 12.39 -13.45 15.17
C ILE A 43 12.14 -13.16 16.66
N ASP A 44 11.28 -13.92 17.33
CA ASP A 44 10.94 -13.73 18.75
C ASP A 44 10.42 -12.32 19.10
N LEU A 45 9.78 -11.61 18.16
CA LEU A 45 9.32 -10.23 18.36
C LEU A 45 8.37 -10.09 19.55
N TYR A 46 7.60 -11.14 19.84
CA TYR A 46 6.66 -11.19 20.95
C TYR A 46 7.33 -10.90 22.30
N GLN A 47 8.61 -11.23 22.49
CA GLN A 47 9.35 -10.98 23.73
C GLN A 47 9.52 -9.48 24.03
N TYR A 48 9.43 -8.63 23.00
CA TYR A 48 9.58 -7.18 23.11
C TYR A 48 8.24 -6.44 23.13
N ILE A 49 7.12 -7.13 22.95
CA ILE A 49 5.79 -6.52 22.92
C ILE A 49 5.18 -6.52 24.31
N ILE A 50 4.83 -5.32 24.78
CA ILE A 50 4.08 -5.15 26.03
C ILE A 50 2.59 -5.32 25.72
N SER A 51 2.04 -6.49 26.01
CA SER A 51 0.65 -6.83 25.67
C SER A 51 -0.39 -6.40 26.72
N GLY A 52 0.03 -5.87 27.86
CA GLY A 52 -0.88 -5.49 28.95
C GLY A 52 -0.22 -4.66 30.03
N VAL A 53 -1.04 -4.18 30.97
CA VAL A 53 -0.57 -3.37 32.09
C VAL A 53 0.33 -4.22 32.98
N THR A 54 1.60 -3.86 33.08
CA THR A 54 2.56 -4.54 33.95
C THR A 54 2.12 -4.40 35.42
N PRO A 55 1.73 -5.50 36.10
CA PRO A 55 1.33 -5.42 37.50
C PRO A 55 2.56 -5.12 38.35
N ARG A 56 2.60 -3.93 38.97
CA ARG A 56 3.75 -3.44 39.78
C ARG A 56 4.24 -4.45 40.81
N ARG A 57 3.33 -5.24 41.40
CA ARG A 57 3.65 -6.27 42.40
C ARG A 57 4.56 -7.39 41.89
N PHE A 58 4.52 -7.70 40.59
CA PHE A 58 5.29 -8.77 39.96
C PHE A 58 6.47 -8.23 39.13
N TRP A 59 6.64 -6.91 39.03
CA TRP A 59 7.79 -6.34 38.35
C TRP A 59 9.06 -6.59 39.17
N ARG A 60 10.13 -7.02 38.49
CA ARG A 60 11.46 -7.20 39.05
C ARG A 60 12.49 -6.64 38.07
N PRO A 61 13.56 -5.98 38.54
CA PRO A 61 14.69 -5.67 37.68
C PRO A 61 15.40 -6.97 37.22
N PRO A 62 16.19 -6.92 36.12
CA PRO A 62 16.93 -8.09 35.64
C PRO A 62 17.75 -8.75 36.76
N ASN A 63 17.69 -10.09 36.85
CA ASN A 63 18.38 -10.93 37.84
C ASN A 63 17.86 -10.86 39.29
N PHE A 64 16.71 -10.24 39.55
CA PHE A 64 16.08 -10.26 40.89
C PHE A 64 15.00 -11.34 40.95
N GLN A 65 15.08 -12.22 41.96
CA GLN A 65 14.10 -13.27 42.23
C GLN A 65 13.48 -13.06 43.61
N CYS A 66 12.17 -13.23 43.75
CA CYS A 66 11.49 -13.23 45.05
C CYS A 66 10.95 -14.64 45.34
N THR A 67 11.07 -15.10 46.59
CA THR A 67 10.50 -16.39 47.04
C THR A 67 8.97 -16.46 46.87
N SER A 68 8.28 -15.32 46.86
CA SER A 68 6.83 -15.25 46.58
C SER A 68 6.43 -15.46 45.10
N ASP A 69 7.42 -15.47 44.19
CA ASP A 69 7.19 -15.64 42.75
C ASP A 69 6.93 -17.11 42.38
N GLU A 70 7.02 -18.04 43.35
CA GLU A 70 6.68 -19.46 43.14
C GLU A 70 5.19 -19.73 42.95
N SER A 71 4.33 -18.76 43.31
CA SER A 71 2.88 -18.91 43.15
C SER A 71 2.51 -19.15 41.67
N LYS A 72 1.54 -20.04 41.40
CA LYS A 72 1.07 -20.32 40.04
C LYS A 72 0.68 -19.04 39.28
N LYS A 73 0.09 -18.07 39.97
CA LYS A 73 -0.28 -16.77 39.40
C LYS A 73 0.93 -15.91 39.03
N ALA A 74 1.97 -15.87 39.87
CA ALA A 74 3.19 -15.13 39.56
C ALA A 74 3.93 -15.77 38.37
N LYS A 75 4.08 -17.10 38.37
CA LYS A 75 4.66 -17.84 37.23
C LYS A 75 3.92 -17.57 35.94
N GLN A 76 2.59 -17.66 35.93
CA GLN A 76 1.78 -17.39 34.75
C GLN A 76 2.04 -16.00 34.16
N TRP A 77 2.11 -14.96 35.01
CA TRP A 77 2.37 -13.58 34.58
C TRP A 77 3.81 -13.33 34.12
N LEU A 78 4.79 -13.99 34.76
CA LEU A 78 6.20 -13.82 34.45
C LEU A 78 6.65 -14.60 33.20
N THR A 79 5.94 -15.65 32.81
CA THR A 79 6.36 -16.56 31.72
C THR A 79 5.44 -16.56 30.50
N TYR A 80 4.17 -16.19 30.64
CA TYR A 80 3.22 -16.25 29.54
C TYR A 80 2.46 -14.94 29.38
N HIS A 81 2.48 -14.41 28.16
CA HIS A 81 1.51 -13.42 27.72
C HIS A 81 0.92 -13.87 26.38
N SER A 82 -0.40 -13.74 26.24
CA SER A 82 -1.11 -14.14 25.03
C SER A 82 -1.18 -12.94 24.09
N ILE A 83 -0.61 -13.08 22.89
CA ILE A 83 -0.66 -12.07 21.83
C ILE A 83 -1.38 -12.66 20.62
N ALA A 84 -2.36 -11.94 20.09
CA ALA A 84 -3.04 -12.31 18.86
C ALA A 84 -2.10 -12.16 17.65
N ASN A 85 -2.24 -13.05 16.66
CA ASN A 85 -1.44 -12.96 15.42
C ASN A 85 -1.58 -11.60 14.72
N ASN A 86 -2.80 -11.01 14.73
CA ASN A 86 -3.01 -9.69 14.15
C ASN A 86 -2.15 -8.62 14.85
N THR A 87 -2.08 -8.65 16.19
CA THR A 87 -1.24 -7.73 16.96
C THR A 87 0.25 -7.88 16.64
N LEU A 88 0.73 -9.10 16.37
CA LEU A 88 2.12 -9.32 15.94
C LEU A 88 2.38 -8.70 14.56
N ALA A 89 1.46 -8.89 13.62
CA ALA A 89 1.55 -8.28 12.29
C ALA A 89 1.50 -6.75 12.38
N ASP A 90 0.55 -6.20 13.13
CA ASP A 90 0.41 -4.75 13.34
C ASP A 90 1.67 -4.16 13.99
N ALA A 91 2.32 -4.89 14.92
CA ALA A 91 3.57 -4.47 15.53
C ALA A 91 4.72 -4.40 14.52
N MET A 92 4.83 -5.37 13.61
CA MET A 92 5.82 -5.32 12.51
C MET A 92 5.55 -4.14 11.58
N GLU A 93 4.30 -3.93 11.16
CA GLU A 93 3.93 -2.80 10.30
C GLU A 93 4.21 -1.45 10.97
N SER A 94 3.93 -1.36 12.28
CA SER A 94 4.21 -0.17 13.09
C SER A 94 5.71 0.10 13.20
N ALA A 95 6.52 -0.93 13.41
CA ALA A 95 7.98 -0.81 13.47
C ALA A 95 8.58 -0.42 12.11
N LEU A 96 8.05 -0.95 11.00
CA LEU A 96 8.40 -0.51 9.64
C LEU A 96 8.03 0.97 9.42
N GLY A 97 6.88 1.41 9.91
CA GLY A 97 6.48 2.82 9.92
C GLY A 97 7.45 3.69 10.72
N ALA A 98 7.87 3.26 11.91
CA ALA A 98 8.87 3.98 12.71
C ALA A 98 10.25 4.05 12.02
N ALA A 99 10.65 2.97 11.36
CA ALA A 99 11.88 2.93 10.56
C ALA A 99 11.80 3.88 9.36
N PHE A 100 10.64 4.01 8.72
CA PHE A 100 10.39 5.00 7.67
C PHE A 100 10.56 6.43 8.19
N LEU A 101 9.98 6.76 9.34
CA LEU A 101 10.10 8.10 9.93
C LEU A 101 11.55 8.45 10.32
N SER A 102 12.34 7.44 10.71
CA SER A 102 13.73 7.63 11.16
C SER A 102 14.75 7.63 10.02
N GLY A 103 14.52 6.88 8.95
CA GLY A 103 15.52 6.63 7.89
C GLY A 103 14.97 6.59 6.47
N SER A 104 13.76 7.12 6.26
CA SER A 104 13.05 7.11 4.97
C SER A 104 12.93 5.68 4.40
N LEU A 105 12.87 5.52 3.07
CA LEU A 105 12.75 4.20 2.42
C LEU A 105 13.93 3.27 2.73
N ASN A 106 15.14 3.79 2.92
CA ASN A 106 16.29 2.97 3.32
C ASN A 106 16.16 2.42 4.74
N GLY A 107 15.58 3.19 5.67
CA GLY A 107 15.23 2.72 7.00
C GLY A 107 14.26 1.54 6.95
N VAL A 108 13.26 1.61 6.07
CA VAL A 108 12.31 0.51 5.83
C VAL A 108 13.01 -0.73 5.30
N VAL A 109 13.87 -0.61 4.29
CA VAL A 109 14.60 -1.76 3.73
C VAL A 109 15.50 -2.42 4.79
N ARG A 110 16.13 -1.63 5.66
CA ARG A 110 16.90 -2.17 6.81
C ARG A 110 16.01 -2.95 7.77
N ALA A 111 14.83 -2.43 8.10
CA ALA A 111 13.87 -3.12 8.96
C ALA A 111 13.29 -4.39 8.32
N ILE A 112 12.98 -4.36 7.02
CA ILE A 112 12.55 -5.54 6.23
C ILE A 112 13.57 -6.67 6.36
N ARG A 113 14.86 -6.36 6.27
CA ARG A 113 15.94 -7.35 6.43
C ARG A 113 16.05 -7.87 7.86
N GLN A 114 15.93 -7.00 8.86
CA GLN A 114 15.97 -7.41 10.26
C GLN A 114 14.78 -8.29 10.64
N PHE A 115 13.65 -8.11 9.95
CA PHE A 115 12.43 -8.89 10.10
C PHE A 115 12.37 -10.14 9.23
N ASP A 116 13.44 -10.43 8.48
CA ASP A 116 13.53 -11.55 7.55
C ASP A 116 12.35 -11.64 6.55
N ILE A 117 11.81 -10.48 6.18
CA ILE A 117 10.77 -10.42 5.13
C ILE A 117 11.47 -10.73 3.80
N PRO A 118 10.95 -11.68 2.98
CA PRO A 118 11.68 -12.28 1.86
C PRO A 118 11.81 -11.34 0.66
N MET A 119 12.64 -10.32 0.79
CA MET A 119 13.01 -9.37 -0.25
C MET A 119 14.53 -9.37 -0.40
N GLY A 120 15.01 -9.71 -1.60
CA GLY A 120 16.45 -9.81 -1.91
C GLY A 120 17.15 -8.46 -2.10
N ILE A 121 16.80 -7.43 -1.33
CA ILE A 121 17.33 -6.06 -1.46
C ILE A 121 18.05 -5.62 -0.18
N LYS A 122 19.15 -4.88 -0.33
CA LYS A 122 19.96 -4.31 0.78
C LYS A 122 19.65 -2.85 1.03
N THR A 123 19.38 -2.09 -0.04
CA THR A 123 19.01 -0.68 -0.02
C THR A 123 17.86 -0.40 -0.99
N TRP A 124 17.23 0.76 -0.88
CA TRP A 124 16.19 1.19 -1.82
C TRP A 124 16.74 1.30 -3.25
N THR A 125 17.99 1.73 -3.41
CA THR A 125 18.65 1.87 -4.73
C THR A 125 18.80 0.55 -5.48
N ASP A 126 18.80 -0.59 -4.77
CA ASP A 126 18.87 -1.90 -5.41
C ASP A 126 17.65 -2.18 -6.29
N ILE A 127 16.48 -1.62 -5.97
CA ILE A 127 15.28 -1.74 -6.81
C ILE A 127 15.53 -1.09 -8.17
N HIS A 128 16.17 0.09 -8.19
CA HIS A 128 16.54 0.76 -9.43
C HIS A 128 17.58 -0.06 -10.20
N ALA A 129 18.59 -0.62 -9.53
CA ALA A 129 19.57 -1.49 -10.17
C ALA A 129 18.93 -2.74 -10.80
N ILE A 130 17.97 -3.38 -10.12
CA ILE A 130 17.20 -4.51 -10.66
C ILE A 130 16.39 -4.06 -11.88
N TYR A 131 15.77 -2.88 -11.81
CA TYR A 131 15.02 -2.35 -12.93
C TYR A 131 15.90 -2.13 -14.16
N GLN A 132 17.10 -1.55 -14.02
CA GLN A 132 18.02 -1.31 -15.13
C GLN A 132 18.43 -2.60 -15.87
N LEU A 133 18.49 -3.73 -15.16
CA LEU A 133 18.79 -5.04 -15.73
C LEU A 133 17.60 -5.69 -16.45
N SER A 134 16.40 -5.13 -16.29
CA SER A 134 15.18 -5.65 -16.91
C SER A 134 15.13 -5.33 -18.40
N PRO A 135 14.63 -6.23 -19.27
CA PRO A 135 14.36 -5.91 -20.68
C PRO A 135 13.40 -4.74 -20.88
N LYS A 136 12.60 -4.40 -19.85
CA LYS A 136 11.67 -3.25 -19.89
C LYS A 136 12.34 -1.92 -19.56
N SER A 137 13.60 -1.88 -19.14
CA SER A 137 14.35 -0.62 -18.92
C SER A 137 14.69 0.11 -20.21
N THR A 138 14.69 -0.60 -21.35
CA THR A 138 14.92 -0.01 -22.68
C THR A 138 13.68 0.66 -23.26
N LEU A 139 12.54 0.62 -22.55
CA LEU A 139 11.35 1.35 -22.98
C LEU A 139 11.61 2.86 -22.85
N ILE A 140 11.31 3.58 -23.92
CA ILE A 140 11.40 5.05 -23.93
C ILE A 140 10.18 5.61 -23.18
N SER A 141 10.32 6.73 -22.46
CA SER A 141 9.25 7.43 -21.71
C SER A 141 7.87 7.37 -22.39
N TRP A 142 7.77 7.73 -23.68
CA TRP A 142 6.51 7.68 -24.43
C TRP A 142 5.88 6.29 -24.57
N GLN A 143 6.66 5.20 -24.59
CA GLN A 143 6.12 3.84 -24.62
C GLN A 143 5.49 3.45 -23.29
N ILE A 144 6.04 3.94 -22.18
CA ILE A 144 5.51 3.73 -20.83
C ILE A 144 4.22 4.53 -20.66
N ASP A 145 4.19 5.77 -21.14
CA ASP A 145 2.97 6.60 -21.16
C ASP A 145 1.86 5.97 -22.02
N LEU A 146 2.22 5.39 -23.17
CA LEU A 146 1.25 4.67 -23.99
C LEU A 146 0.74 3.41 -23.27
N GLU A 147 1.60 2.61 -22.62
CA GLU A 147 1.17 1.45 -21.82
C GLU A 147 0.22 1.88 -20.69
N ALA A 148 0.49 3.01 -20.03
CA ALA A 148 -0.36 3.56 -18.98
C ALA A 148 -1.77 3.93 -19.47
N LEU A 149 -1.92 4.32 -20.74
CA LEU A 149 -3.19 4.73 -21.34
C LEU A 149 -3.92 3.60 -22.09
N MET A 150 -3.33 2.40 -22.21
CA MET A 150 -3.90 1.28 -22.98
C MET A 150 -4.67 0.30 -22.09
N HIS A 151 -5.98 0.18 -22.36
CA HIS A 151 -6.84 -0.78 -21.69
C HIS A 151 -6.61 -2.22 -22.16
N ARG A 152 -6.97 -3.21 -21.32
CA ARG A 152 -6.96 -4.65 -21.65
C ARG A 152 -7.76 -5.08 -22.88
N SER A 153 -8.62 -4.21 -23.41
CA SER A 153 -9.33 -4.46 -24.67
C SER A 153 -8.50 -4.08 -25.90
N ALA A 154 -7.39 -3.36 -25.72
CA ALA A 154 -6.40 -3.09 -26.76
C ALA A 154 -5.39 -4.24 -26.85
N SER A 155 -4.86 -4.49 -28.05
CA SER A 155 -4.16 -5.74 -28.39
C SER A 155 -2.73 -5.87 -27.87
N ASN A 156 -2.08 -4.80 -27.36
CA ASN A 156 -0.66 -4.80 -26.99
C ASN A 156 -0.40 -3.99 -25.70
N GLY A 157 -0.08 -4.67 -24.59
CA GLY A 157 0.33 -4.01 -23.34
C GLY A 157 -0.83 -3.35 -22.59
N THR A 158 -0.95 -3.65 -21.30
CA THR A 158 -2.07 -3.21 -20.47
C THR A 158 -1.56 -2.38 -19.32
N TYR A 159 -2.27 -1.31 -19.00
CA TYR A 159 -1.95 -0.45 -17.87
C TYR A 159 -1.93 -1.18 -16.52
N GLU A 160 -2.53 -2.39 -16.43
CA GLU A 160 -2.74 -3.18 -15.20
C GLU A 160 -1.45 -3.34 -14.36
N ARG A 161 -0.29 -3.52 -15.00
CA ARG A 161 0.99 -3.66 -14.29
C ARG A 161 1.45 -2.33 -13.67
N LEU A 162 1.20 -1.22 -14.35
CA LEU A 162 1.48 0.13 -13.86
C LEU A 162 0.44 0.55 -12.80
N GLU A 163 -0.83 0.20 -12.96
CA GLU A 163 -1.90 0.36 -11.97
C GLU A 163 -1.49 -0.29 -10.64
N PHE A 164 -1.02 -1.53 -10.67
CA PHE A 164 -0.54 -2.23 -9.48
C PHE A 164 0.53 -1.44 -8.69
N LEU A 165 1.47 -0.80 -9.40
CA LEU A 165 2.53 0.00 -8.82
C LEU A 165 1.99 1.36 -8.33
N GLY A 166 1.16 1.99 -9.15
CA GLY A 166 0.52 3.28 -8.93
C GLY A 166 -0.41 3.31 -7.72
N ASP A 167 -1.26 2.30 -7.55
CA ASP A 167 -2.13 2.11 -6.37
C ASP A 167 -1.28 2.12 -5.08
N ALA A 168 -0.16 1.39 -5.09
CA ALA A 168 0.71 1.32 -3.93
C ALA A 168 1.46 2.64 -3.68
N LEU A 169 1.86 3.35 -4.74
CA LEU A 169 2.51 4.66 -4.68
C LEU A 169 1.56 5.74 -4.15
N LEU A 170 0.33 5.78 -4.67
CA LEU A 170 -0.70 6.73 -4.28
C LEU A 170 -1.10 6.54 -2.81
N ASP A 171 -1.35 5.29 -2.39
CA ASP A 171 -1.62 4.96 -0.97
C ASP A 171 -0.46 5.40 -0.07
N TYR A 172 0.79 5.23 -0.51
CA TYR A 172 1.97 5.68 0.22
C TYR A 172 2.03 7.21 0.37
N TYR A 173 1.88 7.97 -0.71
CA TYR A 173 1.97 9.43 -0.65
C TYR A 173 0.81 10.05 0.14
N VAL A 174 -0.43 9.60 -0.11
CA VAL A 174 -1.60 10.13 0.59
C VAL A 174 -1.53 9.78 2.08
N THR A 175 -1.15 8.55 2.43
CA THR A 175 -0.99 8.18 3.85
C THR A 175 0.09 9.01 4.53
N THR A 176 1.23 9.24 3.86
CA THR A 176 2.32 10.08 4.39
C THR A 176 1.86 11.52 4.60
N TYR A 177 1.17 12.10 3.60
CA TYR A 177 0.64 13.45 3.66
C TYR A 177 -0.37 13.63 4.80
N ILE A 178 -1.33 12.71 4.92
CA ILE A 178 -2.36 12.76 5.97
C ILE A 178 -1.72 12.61 7.36
N TYR A 179 -0.77 11.67 7.52
CA TYR A 179 -0.07 11.44 8.78
C TYR A 179 0.72 12.67 9.23
N GLN A 180 1.43 13.33 8.31
CA GLN A 180 2.20 14.54 8.60
C GLN A 180 1.30 15.76 8.85
N GLY A 181 0.19 15.89 8.12
CA GLY A 181 -0.76 17.00 8.27
C GLY A 181 -1.62 16.93 9.53
N HIS A 182 -1.77 15.74 10.13
CA HIS A 182 -2.65 15.51 11.28
C HIS A 182 -1.95 14.75 12.42
N PRO A 183 -0.90 15.31 13.04
CA PRO A 183 -0.07 14.60 14.01
C PRO A 183 -0.80 14.19 15.30
N THR A 184 -1.92 14.84 15.63
CA THR A 184 -2.74 14.56 16.82
C THR A 184 -3.99 13.73 16.52
N ALA A 185 -4.25 13.40 15.25
CA ALA A 185 -5.43 12.64 14.88
C ALA A 185 -5.32 11.17 15.31
N THR A 186 -6.46 10.59 15.69
CA THR A 186 -6.53 9.17 16.05
C THR A 186 -6.39 8.29 14.80
N PRO A 187 -5.96 7.02 14.95
CA PRO A 187 -5.88 6.08 13.82
C PRO A 187 -7.19 5.94 13.04
N SER A 188 -8.34 6.04 13.72
CA SER A 188 -9.67 5.99 13.08
C SER A 188 -9.91 7.17 12.14
N ILE A 189 -9.54 8.39 12.56
CA ILE A 189 -9.68 9.60 11.75
C ILE A 189 -8.73 9.52 10.55
N LEU A 190 -7.46 9.16 10.77
CA LEU A 190 -6.48 9.00 9.69
C LEU A 190 -6.94 7.97 8.65
N HIS A 191 -7.49 6.84 9.11
CA HIS A 191 -8.05 5.82 8.22
C HIS A 191 -9.22 6.35 7.39
N SER A 192 -10.14 7.11 8.01
CA SER A 192 -11.28 7.70 7.32
C SER A 192 -10.85 8.72 6.27
N LEU A 193 -9.95 9.64 6.64
CA LEU A 193 -9.41 10.65 5.72
C LEU A 193 -8.75 10.00 4.50
N ARG A 194 -7.95 8.96 4.73
CA ARG A 194 -7.29 8.22 3.65
C ARG A 194 -8.32 7.59 2.70
N LYS A 195 -9.34 6.93 3.25
CA LYS A 195 -10.39 6.27 2.47
C LYS A 195 -11.23 7.26 1.65
N SER A 196 -11.51 8.44 2.21
CA SER A 196 -12.21 9.51 1.47
C SER A 196 -11.32 10.16 0.41
N SER A 197 -10.01 10.26 0.65
CA SER A 197 -9.07 10.90 -0.28
C SER A 197 -8.70 10.04 -1.48
N VAL A 198 -8.64 8.71 -1.32
CA VAL A 198 -8.29 7.77 -2.38
C VAL A 198 -9.38 6.70 -2.48
N ASN A 199 -10.20 6.84 -3.51
CA ASN A 199 -11.18 5.84 -3.90
C ASN A 199 -11.44 5.91 -5.41
N HIS A 200 -12.03 4.85 -5.95
CA HIS A 200 -12.36 4.73 -7.36
C HIS A 200 -13.20 5.91 -7.90
N HIS A 201 -14.17 6.41 -7.13
CA HIS A 201 -15.06 7.50 -7.56
C HIS A 201 -14.30 8.83 -7.73
N ILE A 202 -13.54 9.26 -6.72
CA ILE A 202 -12.79 10.52 -6.78
C ILE A 202 -11.70 10.46 -7.86
N LEU A 203 -10.99 9.33 -8.00
CA LEU A 203 -9.97 9.17 -9.03
C LEU A 203 -10.56 9.22 -10.44
N SER A 204 -11.75 8.67 -10.63
CA SER A 204 -12.45 8.75 -11.93
C SER A 204 -12.88 10.18 -12.27
N VAL A 205 -13.33 10.96 -11.27
CA VAL A 205 -13.61 12.39 -11.47
C VAL A 205 -12.34 13.18 -11.76
N ILE A 206 -11.22 12.86 -11.12
CA ILE A 206 -9.90 13.45 -11.44
C ILE A 206 -9.53 13.14 -12.90
N CYS A 207 -9.72 11.90 -13.36
CA CYS A 207 -9.51 11.49 -14.74
C CYS A 207 -10.34 12.32 -15.74
N LEU A 208 -11.61 12.62 -15.40
CA LEU A 208 -12.45 13.52 -16.21
C LEU A 208 -11.93 14.96 -16.20
N LYS A 209 -11.67 15.53 -15.02
CA LYS A 209 -11.21 16.92 -14.86
C LYS A 209 -9.88 17.18 -15.58
N MET A 210 -8.98 16.21 -15.57
CA MET A 210 -7.70 16.26 -16.30
C MET A 210 -7.84 15.93 -17.79
N LYS A 211 -9.05 15.60 -18.27
CA LYS A 211 -9.34 15.19 -19.65
C LYS A 211 -8.57 13.94 -20.11
N LEU A 212 -8.08 13.12 -19.17
CA LEU A 212 -7.30 11.91 -19.46
C LEU A 212 -8.15 10.85 -20.17
N HIS A 213 -9.43 10.75 -19.84
CA HIS A 213 -10.39 9.85 -20.49
C HIS A 213 -10.44 9.97 -22.02
N LYS A 214 -10.05 11.12 -22.60
CA LYS A 214 -10.00 11.35 -24.06
C LYS A 214 -8.79 10.70 -24.73
N HIS A 215 -7.79 10.33 -23.94
CA HIS A 215 -6.53 9.75 -24.38
C HIS A 215 -6.43 8.25 -24.10
N ILE A 216 -7.42 7.67 -23.42
CA ILE A 216 -7.44 6.24 -23.12
C ILE A 216 -7.75 5.47 -24.40
N VAL A 217 -6.92 4.48 -24.71
CA VAL A 217 -7.10 3.61 -25.87
C VAL A 217 -7.88 2.36 -25.45
N TYR A 218 -9.07 2.18 -26.03
CA TYR A 218 -9.90 1.00 -25.84
C TYR A 218 -10.66 0.66 -27.13
N SER A 219 -10.95 -0.62 -27.36
CA SER A 219 -11.62 -1.09 -28.59
C SER A 219 -13.07 -1.53 -28.38
N ALA A 220 -13.54 -1.61 -27.13
CA ALA A 220 -14.89 -2.11 -26.82
C ALA A 220 -15.92 -0.97 -26.77
N GLY A 221 -16.98 -1.05 -27.58
CA GLY A 221 -18.04 -0.04 -27.63
C GLY A 221 -18.84 0.12 -26.33
N SER A 222 -18.90 -0.92 -25.49
CA SER A 222 -19.51 -0.84 -24.16
C SER A 222 -18.76 0.10 -23.22
N ILE A 223 -17.43 0.15 -23.32
CA ILE A 223 -16.58 1.06 -22.54
C ILE A 223 -16.82 2.49 -23.00
N ALA A 224 -16.86 2.72 -24.33
CA ALA A 224 -17.17 4.03 -24.89
C ALA A 224 -18.51 4.57 -24.36
N ALA A 225 -19.55 3.72 -24.37
CA ALA A 225 -20.87 4.08 -23.85
C ALA A 225 -20.84 4.41 -22.35
N ALA A 226 -20.10 3.64 -21.54
CA ALA A 226 -19.96 3.89 -20.10
C ALA A 226 -19.24 5.21 -19.81
N VAL A 227 -18.15 5.51 -20.54
CA VAL A 227 -17.42 6.78 -20.40
C VAL A 227 -18.29 7.97 -20.81
N MET A 228 -19.02 7.88 -21.93
CA MET A 228 -19.94 8.94 -22.37
C MET A 228 -21.07 9.17 -21.37
N LYS A 229 -21.65 8.09 -20.81
CA LYS A 229 -22.68 8.19 -19.76
C LYS A 229 -22.13 8.90 -18.52
N PHE A 230 -20.94 8.51 -18.07
CA PHE A 230 -20.30 9.12 -16.90
C PHE A 230 -19.94 10.59 -17.12
N GLU A 231 -19.43 10.96 -18.30
CA GLU A 231 -19.18 12.36 -18.68
C GLU A 231 -20.48 13.18 -18.66
N TYR A 232 -21.58 12.64 -19.20
CA TYR A 232 -22.89 13.29 -19.16
C TYR A 232 -23.43 13.46 -17.73
N ASP A 233 -23.39 12.41 -16.91
CA ASP A 233 -23.87 12.46 -15.53
C ASP A 233 -23.03 13.44 -14.68
N HIS A 234 -21.71 13.47 -14.89
CA HIS A 234 -20.81 14.44 -14.26
C HIS A 234 -21.15 15.88 -14.67
N GLN A 235 -21.30 16.14 -15.96
CA GLN A 235 -21.62 17.48 -16.46
C GLN A 235 -23.00 17.96 -15.96
N ARG A 236 -23.99 17.07 -15.87
CA ARG A 236 -25.31 17.40 -15.32
C ARG A 236 -25.21 17.90 -13.87
N VAL A 237 -24.41 17.24 -13.04
CA VAL A 237 -24.21 17.63 -11.62
C VAL A 237 -23.49 18.98 -11.51
N VAL A 238 -22.52 19.22 -12.39
CA VAL A 238 -21.82 20.51 -12.47
C VAL A 238 -22.78 21.63 -12.91
N ASP A 239 -23.60 21.37 -13.93
CA ASP A 239 -24.54 22.35 -14.48
C ASP A 239 -25.70 22.66 -13.52
N SER A 240 -26.13 21.68 -12.73
CA SER A 240 -27.15 21.87 -11.68
C SER A 240 -26.63 22.58 -10.43
N GLY A 241 -25.31 22.73 -10.29
CA GLY A 241 -24.67 23.27 -9.07
C GLY A 241 -24.74 22.31 -7.88
N GLU A 242 -24.95 21.01 -8.14
CA GLU A 242 -24.99 19.95 -7.13
C GLU A 242 -23.60 19.33 -6.89
N ASP A 243 -22.53 19.91 -7.44
CA ASP A 243 -21.14 19.46 -7.28
C ASP A 243 -20.52 19.84 -5.92
N VAL A 244 -21.32 19.71 -4.86
CA VAL A 244 -20.96 20.02 -3.47
C VAL A 244 -20.51 18.76 -2.72
N ASP A 245 -19.64 18.94 -1.74
CA ASP A 245 -19.11 17.88 -0.87
C ASP A 245 -18.57 16.66 -1.66
N GLU A 246 -18.96 15.43 -1.28
CA GLU A 246 -18.51 14.18 -1.89
C GLU A 246 -19.44 13.72 -3.04
N TYR A 247 -19.89 14.65 -3.90
CA TYR A 247 -20.84 14.37 -4.99
C TYR A 247 -20.44 13.19 -5.89
N TRP A 248 -19.14 12.92 -6.03
CA TRP A 248 -18.61 11.81 -6.81
C TRP A 248 -19.12 10.44 -6.34
N LEU A 249 -19.51 10.30 -5.07
CA LEU A 249 -20.09 9.06 -4.54
C LEU A 249 -21.48 8.75 -5.10
N ALA A 250 -22.19 9.76 -5.61
CA ALA A 250 -23.48 9.58 -6.29
C ALA A 250 -23.32 9.16 -7.76
N LEU A 251 -22.11 9.23 -8.30
CA LEU A 251 -21.81 8.85 -9.68
C LEU A 251 -21.37 7.37 -9.75
N ASP A 252 -21.56 6.78 -10.91
CA ASP A 252 -21.16 5.39 -11.22
C ASP A 252 -20.10 5.38 -12.33
N PRO A 253 -18.81 5.61 -12.01
CA PRO A 253 -17.75 5.64 -13.00
C PRO A 253 -17.35 4.23 -13.48
N PRO A 254 -16.89 4.09 -14.73
CA PRO A 254 -16.21 2.88 -15.15
C PRO A 254 -14.84 2.73 -14.46
N LYS A 255 -14.57 1.55 -13.87
CA LYS A 255 -13.34 1.24 -13.10
C LYS A 255 -12.05 1.69 -13.78
N MET A 256 -11.95 1.47 -15.08
CA MET A 256 -10.83 1.89 -15.93
C MET A 256 -10.35 3.32 -15.67
N LEU A 257 -11.25 4.29 -15.41
CA LEU A 257 -10.85 5.68 -15.28
C LEU A 257 -9.97 5.93 -14.06
N SER A 258 -10.25 5.28 -12.94
CA SER A 258 -9.35 5.33 -11.77
C SER A 258 -8.06 4.58 -12.04
N ASP A 259 -8.17 3.41 -12.68
CA ASP A 259 -7.02 2.54 -12.94
C ASP A 259 -5.99 3.24 -13.83
N VAL A 260 -6.43 4.07 -14.79
CA VAL A 260 -5.54 4.89 -15.64
C VAL A 260 -4.86 6.02 -14.87
N VAL A 261 -5.52 6.62 -13.88
CA VAL A 261 -4.86 7.64 -13.03
C VAL A 261 -3.74 6.98 -12.22
N GLU A 262 -4.01 5.80 -11.66
CA GLU A 262 -3.01 5.02 -10.94
C GLU A 262 -1.89 4.57 -11.87
N SER A 263 -2.19 4.07 -13.06
CA SER A 263 -1.17 3.64 -14.02
C SER A 263 -0.25 4.77 -14.46
N LEU A 264 -0.78 5.99 -14.65
CA LEU A 264 0.04 7.17 -14.98
C LEU A 264 0.99 7.54 -13.83
N LEU A 265 0.53 7.46 -12.58
CA LEU A 265 1.42 7.64 -11.42
C LEU A 265 2.49 6.53 -11.36
N GLY A 266 2.10 5.30 -11.71
CA GLY A 266 3.03 4.18 -11.87
C GLY A 266 4.08 4.45 -12.96
N ALA A 267 3.66 4.97 -14.11
CA ALA A 267 4.55 5.34 -15.22
C ALA A 267 5.54 6.44 -14.80
N MET A 268 5.07 7.50 -14.15
CA MET A 268 5.91 8.60 -13.66
C MET A 268 6.97 8.16 -12.63
N LEU A 269 6.74 7.06 -11.91
CA LEU A 269 7.75 6.51 -11.00
C LEU A 269 8.83 5.71 -11.73
N VAL A 270 8.48 5.14 -12.87
CA VAL A 270 9.34 4.26 -13.67
C VAL A 270 10.22 5.09 -14.62
N ASP A 271 9.69 6.20 -15.13
CA ASP A 271 10.43 7.23 -15.89
C ASP A 271 11.49 7.94 -15.03
#